data_AF-A0A949Y9G8-F1
#
_entry.id   AF-A0A949Y9G8-F1
#
_cell.length_a   1.000
_cell.length_b   1.000
_cell.length_c   1.000
_cell.angle_alpha   90.00
_cell.angle_beta   90.00
_cell.angle_gamma   90.00
#
_symmetry.space_group_name_H-M   'P 1'
#
loop_
_entity.id
_entity.type
_entity.pdbx_description
1 polymer ?
#
loop_
_entity_poly.entity_id
_entity_poly.type
_entity_poly.pdbx_seq_one_letter_code
_entity_poly.pdbx_strand_id
1 'polypeptide(L)'
;MDGRKIDWIRKDLGMSWAELHRELGITRMTLWRYRTEGAPRLAALAILGLWYSRKMGNLLGTPGASDTKRESQGSRKRKSQSNAA
;
A
#
# COMPACT_ATOMS: atom_id res chain seq x y z
N MET A 1 12.77 -7.36 15.81
CA MET A 1 12.03 -8.12 14.77
C MET A 1 13.04 -8.58 13.74
N ASP A 2 13.06 -9.86 13.36
CA ASP A 2 14.03 -10.37 12.40
C ASP A 2 13.71 -9.95 10.94
N GLY A 3 14.70 -10.09 10.06
CA GLY A 3 14.56 -9.74 8.65
C GLY A 3 13.57 -10.59 7.85
N ARG A 4 13.28 -11.83 8.29
CA ARG A 4 12.30 -12.70 7.60
C ARG A 4 10.89 -12.17 7.80
N LYS A 5 10.56 -11.71 9.01
CA LYS A 5 9.29 -11.05 9.32
C LYS A 5 9.12 -9.74 8.56
N ILE A 6 10.20 -8.95 8.44
CA ILE A 6 10.17 -7.71 7.65
C ILE A 6 9.92 -8.03 6.17
N ASP A 7 10.59 -9.05 5.60
CA ASP A 7 10.36 -9.47 4.22
C ASP A 7 8.93 -9.98 4.00
N TRP A 8 8.37 -10.73 4.96
CA TRP A 8 6.99 -11.18 4.91
C TRP A 8 6.01 -9.99 4.89
N ILE A 9 6.16 -9.02 5.82
CA ILE A 9 5.32 -7.81 5.87
C ILE A 9 5.42 -7.05 4.54
N ARG A 10 6.64 -6.83 4.04
CA ARG A 10 6.87 -6.14 2.78
C ARG A 10 6.14 -6.80 1.61
N LYS A 11 6.23 -8.13 1.51
CA LYS A 11 5.56 -8.91 0.46
C LYS A 11 4.04 -8.82 0.58
N ASP A 12 3.52 -8.94 1.79
CA ASP A 12 2.07 -8.84 2.04
C ASP A 12 1.51 -7.44 1.75
N LEU A 13 2.32 -6.39 1.94
CA LEU A 13 1.99 -5.03 1.51
C LEU A 13 2.15 -4.79 0.00
N GLY A 14 2.70 -5.75 -0.75
CA GLY A 14 2.95 -5.61 -2.19
C GLY A 14 4.03 -4.58 -2.54
N MET A 15 4.95 -4.27 -1.62
CA MET A 15 5.93 -3.19 -1.79
C MET A 15 7.32 -3.72 -2.16
N SER A 16 8.08 -2.94 -2.92
CA SER A 16 9.52 -3.12 -3.09
C SER A 16 10.28 -2.66 -1.85
N TRP A 17 11.56 -3.07 -1.74
CA TRP A 17 12.45 -2.56 -0.69
C TRP A 17 12.69 -1.05 -0.82
N ALA A 18 12.66 -0.53 -2.05
CA ALA A 18 12.80 0.90 -2.35
C ALA A 18 11.63 1.71 -1.79
N GLU A 19 10.41 1.20 -1.93
CA GLU A 19 9.22 1.85 -1.39
C GLU A 19 9.18 1.74 0.13
N LEU A 20 9.49 0.56 0.69
CA LEU A 20 9.46 0.37 2.15
C LEU A 20 10.39 1.33 2.90
N HIS A 21 11.62 1.58 2.43
CA HIS A 21 12.50 2.53 3.12
C HIS A 21 11.99 3.97 3.02
N ARG A 22 11.35 4.34 1.91
CA ARG A 22 10.75 5.67 1.73
C ARG A 22 9.57 5.88 2.66
N GLU A 23 8.68 4.89 2.75
CA GLU A 23 7.52 4.90 3.65
C GLU A 23 7.90 4.98 5.12
N LEU A 24 8.97 4.27 5.50
CA LEU A 24 9.49 4.32 6.87
C LEU A 24 10.30 5.60 7.15
N GLY A 25 10.58 6.43 6.15
CA GLY A 25 11.41 7.63 6.30
C GLY A 25 12.86 7.32 6.69
N ILE A 26 13.38 6.15 6.30
CA ILE A 26 14.74 5.70 6.63
C ILE A 26 15.61 5.54 5.38
N THR A 27 16.92 5.55 5.59
CA THR A 27 17.88 5.29 4.50
C THR A 27 17.82 3.83 4.06
N ARG A 28 18.23 3.57 2.81
CA ARG A 28 18.42 2.19 2.30
C ARG A 28 19.38 1.37 3.16
N MET A 29 20.45 2.00 3.65
CA MET A 29 21.45 1.35 4.50
C MET A 29 20.83 0.92 5.84
N THR A 30 20.01 1.77 6.45
CA THR A 30 19.28 1.45 7.68
C THR A 30 18.34 0.26 7.47
N LEU A 31 17.57 0.25 6.37
CA LEU A 31 16.68 -0.87 6.07
C LEU A 31 17.46 -2.17 5.79
N TRP A 32 18.62 -2.07 5.13
CA TRP A 32 19.51 -3.21 4.92
C TRP A 32 20.00 -3.80 6.25
N ARG A 33 20.42 -2.97 7.20
CA ARG A 33 20.78 -3.41 8.56
C ARG A 33 19.62 -4.10 9.26
N TYR A 34 18.40 -3.55 9.17
CA TYR A 34 17.24 -4.19 9.78
C TYR A 34 16.94 -5.58 9.19
N ARG A 35 17.27 -5.79 7.91
CA ARG A 35 17.14 -7.09 7.25
C ARG A 35 18.18 -8.09 7.73
N THR A 36 19.42 -7.67 7.96
CA THR A 36 20.54 -8.55 8.33
C THR A 36 20.64 -8.79 9.84
N GLU A 37 20.58 -7.72 10.62
CA GLU A 37 20.80 -7.69 12.08
C GLU A 37 19.48 -7.71 12.87
N GLY A 38 18.36 -7.40 12.20
CA GLY A 38 17.06 -7.23 12.82
C GLY A 38 16.74 -5.78 13.16
N ALA A 39 15.45 -5.43 13.11
CA ALA A 39 14.99 -4.09 13.46
C ALA A 39 14.98 -3.90 15.00
N PRO A 40 15.47 -2.75 15.50
CA PRO A 40 15.31 -2.37 16.91
C PRO A 40 13.83 -2.21 17.25
N ARG A 41 13.48 -2.25 18.54
CA ARG A 41 12.09 -2.31 19.01
C ARG A 41 11.20 -1.20 18.42
N LEU A 42 11.68 0.04 18.41
CA LEU A 42 10.91 1.17 17.86
C LEU A 42 10.67 1.05 16.36
N ALA A 43 11.69 0.66 15.59
CA ALA A 43 11.54 0.43 14.15
C ALA A 43 10.61 -0.76 13.87
N ALA A 44 10.66 -1.82 14.69
CA ALA A 44 9.75 -2.95 14.58
C ALA A 44 8.29 -2.53 14.81
N LEU A 45 8.02 -1.65 15.78
CA LEU A 45 6.70 -1.09 16.02
C LEU A 45 6.24 -0.21 14.85
N ALA A 46 7.13 0.60 14.27
CA ALA A 46 6.80 1.40 13.09
C ALA A 46 6.42 0.53 11.89
N ILE A 47 7.18 -0.54 11.63
CA ILE A 47 6.90 -1.51 10.56
C ILE A 47 5.55 -2.20 10.78
N LEU A 48 5.25 -2.61 12.01
CA LEU A 48 3.96 -3.21 12.36
C LEU A 48 2.81 -2.20 12.26
N GLY A 49 3.03 -0.95 12.68
CA GLY A 49 2.04 0.11 12.59
C GLY A 49 1.68 0.43 11.14
N LEU A 50 2.68 0.50 10.24
CA LEU A 50 2.46 0.66 8.81
C LEU A 50 1.68 -0.52 8.21
N TRP A 51 2.03 -1.75 8.60
CA TRP A 51 1.33 -2.94 8.14
C TRP A 51 -0.14 -2.96 8.61
N TYR A 52 -0.36 -2.71 9.89
CA TYR A 52 -1.67 -2.64 10.51
C TYR A 52 -2.52 -1.53 9.92
N SER A 53 -1.97 -0.33 9.72
CA SER A 53 -2.72 0.80 9.17
C SER A 53 -3.18 0.55 7.74
N ARG A 54 -2.41 -0.17 6.92
CA ARG A 54 -2.83 -0.53 5.56
C ARG A 54 -3.85 -1.67 5.54
N LYS A 55 -3.71 -2.66 6.42
CA LYS A 55 -4.71 -3.74 6.55
C LYS A 55 -6.03 -3.22 7.08
N MET A 56 -6.00 -2.41 8.13
CA MET A 56 -7.18 -1.83 8.76
C MET A 56 -7.73 -0.62 8.02
N GLY A 57 -6.89 0.17 7.34
CA GLY A 57 -7.36 1.31 6.53
C GLY A 57 -8.18 0.88 5.31
N ASN A 58 -8.03 -0.38 4.87
CA ASN A 58 -8.96 -0.98 3.90
C ASN A 58 -10.28 -1.45 4.52
N LEU A 59 -10.34 -1.63 5.85
CA LEU A 59 -11.50 -2.13 6.58
C LEU A 59 -12.30 -1.02 7.26
N LEU A 60 -11.61 0.02 7.71
CA LEU A 60 -12.18 1.20 8.33
C LEU A 60 -12.24 2.28 7.25
N GLY A 61 -13.47 2.66 6.86
CA GLY A 61 -13.66 3.86 6.05
C GLY A 61 -12.94 5.03 6.73
N THR A 62 -12.24 5.85 5.95
CA THR A 62 -11.62 7.07 6.45
C THR A 62 -12.72 7.90 7.11
N PRO A 63 -12.63 8.23 8.42
CA PRO A 63 -13.65 9.06 9.04
C PRO A 63 -13.63 10.44 8.35
N GLY A 64 -14.67 10.70 7.55
CA GLY A 64 -14.80 11.90 6.72
C GLY A 64 -14.65 11.70 5.20
N ALA A 65 -14.36 10.48 4.70
CA ALA A 65 -14.44 10.20 3.26
C ALA A 65 -15.90 9.96 2.86
N SER A 66 -16.60 11.02 2.49
CA SER A 66 -17.88 10.92 1.80
C SER A 66 -17.70 10.19 0.47
N ASP A 67 -18.59 9.23 0.21
CA ASP A 67 -18.70 8.41 -1.00
C ASP A 67 -18.71 9.25 -2.28
N THR A 68 -17.54 9.62 -2.79
CA THR A 68 -17.43 10.25 -4.11
C THR A 68 -17.36 9.13 -5.13
N LYS A 69 -18.55 8.71 -5.56
CA LYS A 69 -18.89 7.89 -6.73
C LYS A 69 -17.69 7.52 -7.63
N ARG A 70 -17.33 6.23 -7.64
CA ARG A 70 -16.74 5.62 -8.84
C ARG A 70 -17.86 5.40 -9.85
N GLU A 71 -18.15 6.43 -10.63
CA GLU A 71 -19.03 6.32 -11.78
C GLU A 71 -18.28 5.60 -12.92
N SER A 72 -18.91 4.51 -13.34
CA SER A 72 -18.54 3.57 -14.39
C SER A 72 -17.99 4.21 -15.68
N GLN A 73 -16.72 3.97 -16.00
CA GLN A 73 -16.25 4.05 -17.38
C GLN A 73 -16.58 2.75 -18.13
N GLY A 74 -17.86 2.59 -18.45
CA GLY A 74 -18.37 1.61 -19.39
C GLY A 74 -18.87 2.30 -20.66
N SER A 75 -18.00 3.04 -21.36
CA SER A 75 -18.39 3.69 -22.62
C SER A 75 -18.25 2.71 -23.80
N ARG A 76 -19.26 1.84 -23.96
CA ARG A 76 -19.52 1.11 -25.22
C ARG A 76 -20.06 2.09 -26.24
N LYS A 77 -19.19 2.60 -27.11
CA LYS A 77 -19.55 3.43 -28.27
C LYS A 77 -20.15 2.54 -29.37
N ARG A 78 -21.45 2.21 -29.29
CA ARG A 78 -22.23 1.68 -30.43
C ARG A 78 -22.69 2.85 -31.29
N LYS A 79 -21.99 3.11 -32.39
CA LYS A 79 -22.44 4.03 -33.44
C LYS A 79 -23.34 3.26 -34.41
N SER A 80 -24.64 3.25 -34.13
CA SER A 80 -25.68 2.91 -35.12
C SER A 80 -26.12 4.23 -35.75
N GLN A 81 -25.59 4.56 -36.92
CA GLN A 81 -26.16 5.60 -37.76
C GLN A 81 -27.28 4.98 -38.58
N SER A 82 -28.50 5.36 -38.23
CA SER A 82 -29.72 5.21 -39.01
C SER A 82 -30.30 6.61 -39.20
N ASN A 83 -30.46 7.04 -40.45
CA ASN A 83 -31.48 7.97 -40.97
C ASN A 83 -31.25 8.01 -42.50
N ALA A 84 -32.19 7.56 -43.34
CA ALA A 84 -33.52 8.13 -43.62
C ALA A 84 -33.43 9.49 -44.31
N ALA A 85 -33.39 9.46 -45.65
CA ALA A 85 -34.03 10.37 -46.59
C ALA A 85 -33.95 9.73 -47.98
#